data_AF-A0A7J8MYR0-F1
#
_entry.id   AF-A0A7J8MYR0-F1
#
_cell.length_a   1.000
_cell.length_b   1.000
_cell.length_c   1.000
_cell.angle_alpha   90.00
_cell.angle_beta   90.00
_cell.angle_gamma   90.00
#
_symmetry.space_group_name_H-M   'P 1'
#
loop_
_entity.id
_entity.type
_entity.pdbx_description
1 polymer ?
#
loop_
_entity_poly.entity_id
_entity_poly.type
_entity_poly.pdbx_seq_one_letter_code
_entity_poly.pdbx_strand_id
1 'polypeptide(L)'
;MCDRSYPKKLAFQYLEDLKNEFERVNGAQIETAARPYAFIKFDTFIQKTKKLYQDTRTQRNISKLNDELYEVHQIMTRNVQEVLGVGEKLDQVSQMSSRLTSESRIYADKARDLNRQVSFLD
;
A
#
# COMPACT_ATOMS: atom_id res chain seq x y z
N MET A 1 10.69 -3.20 -11.91
CA MET A 1 11.25 -4.05 -10.83
C MET A 1 12.75 -4.17 -11.04
N CYS A 2 13.53 -4.23 -9.97
CA CYS A 2 15.00 -4.31 -9.98
C CYS A 2 15.47 -5.56 -9.22
N ASP A 3 16.72 -5.98 -9.47
CA ASP A 3 17.34 -7.08 -8.73
C ASP A 3 17.44 -6.80 -7.23
N ARG A 4 17.47 -7.87 -6.42
CA ARG A 4 17.62 -7.76 -4.95
C ARG A 4 18.95 -7.13 -4.53
N SER A 5 19.98 -7.23 -5.38
CA SER A 5 21.29 -6.63 -5.17
C SER A 5 21.32 -5.14 -5.49
N TYR A 6 20.30 -4.60 -6.17
CA TYR A 6 20.27 -3.20 -6.53
C TYR A 6 20.09 -2.31 -5.28
N PRO A 7 20.90 -1.24 -5.10
CA PRO A 7 20.81 -0.40 -3.91
C PRO A 7 19.44 0.25 -3.78
N LYS A 8 18.72 -0.06 -2.69
CA LYS A 8 17.38 0.49 -2.42
C LYS A 8 17.35 2.01 -2.50
N LYS A 9 18.34 2.69 -1.92
CA LYS A 9 18.44 4.17 -1.97
C LYS A 9 18.35 4.72 -3.39
N LEU A 10 19.08 4.11 -4.33
CA LEU A 10 19.05 4.52 -5.74
C LEU A 10 17.71 4.23 -6.40
N ALA A 11 16.99 3.20 -5.97
CA ALA A 11 15.66 2.90 -6.48
C ALA A 11 14.65 3.96 -6.03
N PHE A 12 14.69 4.40 -4.76
CA PHE A 12 13.82 5.49 -4.28
C PHE A 12 14.16 6.81 -4.93
N GLN A 13 15.45 7.12 -5.07
CA GLN A 13 15.85 8.35 -5.74
C GLN A 13 15.36 8.38 -7.20
N TYR A 14 15.48 7.25 -7.91
CA TYR A 14 14.92 7.14 -9.25
C TYR A 14 13.42 7.44 -9.29
N LEU A 15 12.65 6.89 -8.33
CA LEU A 15 11.22 7.14 -8.25
C LEU A 15 10.88 8.59 -7.89
N GLU A 16 11.65 9.21 -7.00
CA GLU A 16 11.47 10.61 -6.60
C GLU A 16 11.74 11.57 -7.78
N ASP A 17 12.81 11.33 -8.54
CA ASP A 17 13.12 12.10 -9.75
C ASP A 17 11.99 11.96 -10.79
N LEU A 18 11.44 10.75 -10.97
CA LEU A 18 10.30 10.53 -11.84
C LEU A 18 9.06 11.28 -11.35
N LYS A 19 8.74 11.22 -10.06
CA LYS A 19 7.59 11.90 -9.45
C LYS A 19 7.67 13.40 -9.67
N ASN A 20 8.80 14.01 -9.30
CA ASN A 20 9.00 15.45 -9.37
C ASN A 20 8.93 15.96 -10.81
N GLU A 21 9.54 15.26 -11.76
CA GLU A 21 9.43 15.62 -13.17
C GLU A 21 7.99 15.45 -13.68
N PHE A 22 7.33 14.35 -13.33
CA PHE A 22 5.98 14.06 -13.79
C PHE A 22 4.98 15.10 -13.28
N GLU A 23 5.03 15.44 -11.99
CA GLU A 23 4.21 16.48 -11.37
C GLU A 23 4.50 17.85 -12.00
N ARG A 24 5.77 18.18 -12.26
CA ARG A 24 6.14 19.45 -12.90
C ARG A 24 5.55 19.59 -14.30
N VAL A 25 5.59 18.53 -15.10
CA VAL A 25 5.18 18.58 -16.51
C VAL A 25 3.67 18.35 -16.68
N ASN A 26 3.09 17.45 -15.89
CA ASN A 26 1.73 16.96 -16.10
C ASN A 26 0.79 17.23 -14.92
N GLY A 27 1.27 17.75 -13.78
CA GLY A 27 0.51 17.87 -12.53
C GLY A 27 -0.89 18.47 -12.69
N ALA A 28 -1.00 19.59 -13.40
CA ALA A 28 -2.28 20.26 -13.65
C ALA A 28 -3.26 19.44 -14.51
N GLN A 29 -2.78 18.46 -15.27
CA GLN A 29 -3.58 17.65 -16.19
C GLN A 29 -3.92 16.27 -15.62
N ILE A 30 -3.36 15.89 -14.46
CA ILE A 30 -3.56 14.56 -13.85
C ILE A 30 -5.05 14.30 -13.58
N GLU A 31 -5.74 15.25 -12.94
CA GLU A 31 -7.15 15.09 -12.56
C GLU A 31 -8.12 15.06 -13.76
N THR A 32 -7.68 15.60 -14.90
CA THR A 32 -8.50 15.68 -16.13
C THR A 32 -8.20 14.55 -17.12
N ALA A 33 -7.34 13.60 -16.74
CA ALA A 33 -6.96 12.48 -17.59
C ALA A 33 -8.14 11.51 -17.80
N ALA A 34 -8.82 11.62 -18.94
CA ALA A 34 -9.99 10.80 -19.27
C ALA A 34 -9.69 9.53 -20.09
N ARG A 35 -8.43 9.30 -20.47
CA ARG A 35 -8.04 8.18 -21.36
C ARG A 35 -6.89 7.35 -20.77
N PRO A 36 -6.88 6.02 -21.00
CA PRO A 36 -5.73 5.18 -20.68
C PRO A 36 -4.44 5.72 -21.31
N TYR A 37 -3.34 5.69 -20.56
CA TYR A 37 -2.02 6.17 -21.00
C TYR A 37 -2.02 7.61 -21.55
N ALA A 38 -2.82 8.51 -20.96
CA ALA A 38 -2.92 9.91 -21.37
C ALA A 38 -1.54 10.61 -21.48
N PHE A 39 -0.58 10.19 -20.66
CA PHE A 39 0.76 10.76 -20.53
C PHE A 39 1.87 9.88 -21.13
N ILE A 40 1.57 9.05 -22.15
CA ILE A 40 2.55 8.14 -22.76
C ILE A 40 3.84 8.83 -23.24
N LYS A 41 3.79 10.13 -23.55
CA LYS A 41 4.97 10.93 -23.92
C LYS A 41 6.03 10.97 -22.82
N PHE A 42 5.62 10.81 -21.55
CA PHE A 42 6.53 10.76 -20.41
C PHE A 42 7.45 9.52 -20.44
N ASP A 43 7.11 8.48 -21.21
CA ASP A 43 7.93 7.28 -21.36
C ASP A 43 9.37 7.59 -21.83
N THR A 44 9.54 8.63 -22.65
CA THR A 44 10.88 9.06 -23.08
C THR A 44 11.74 9.51 -21.89
N PHE A 45 11.14 10.21 -20.92
CA PHE A 45 11.85 10.61 -19.70
C PHE A 45 12.14 9.37 -18.84
N ILE A 46 11.14 8.50 -18.63
CA ILE A 46 11.31 7.25 -17.89
C ILE A 46 12.49 6.44 -18.41
N GLN A 47 12.59 6.25 -19.73
CA GLN A 47 13.67 5.46 -20.35
C GLN A 47 15.04 6.12 -20.20
N LYS A 48 15.14 7.44 -20.39
CA LYS A 48 16.39 8.18 -20.24
C LYS A 48 16.90 8.12 -18.79
N THR A 49 16.02 8.42 -17.85
CA THR A 49 16.35 8.39 -16.42
C THR A 49 16.68 6.97 -15.99
N LYS A 50 15.95 5.95 -16.46
CA LYS A 50 16.26 4.54 -16.17
C LYS A 50 17.68 4.16 -16.59
N LYS A 51 18.13 4.58 -17.79
CA LYS A 51 19.50 4.31 -18.25
C LYS A 51 20.54 4.96 -17.35
N LEU A 52 20.33 6.20 -16.92
CA LEU A 52 21.21 6.91 -16.00
C LEU A 52 21.41 6.15 -14.67
N TYR A 53 20.31 5.61 -14.15
CA TYR A 53 20.30 4.84 -12.90
C TYR A 53 20.79 3.40 -13.08
N GLN A 54 20.85 2.86 -14.29
CA GLN A 54 21.47 1.57 -14.58
C GLN A 54 23.00 1.67 -14.71
N ASP A 55 23.53 2.81 -15.14
CA ASP A 55 24.97 2.99 -15.33
C ASP A 55 25.70 3.23 -13.99
N THR A 56 26.49 2.23 -13.58
CA THR A 56 27.22 2.16 -12.31
C THR A 56 28.28 3.25 -12.13
N ARG A 57 28.74 3.90 -13.21
CA ARG A 57 29.67 5.04 -13.11
C ARG A 57 28.97 6.30 -12.60
N THR A 58 27.75 6.57 -13.05
CA THR A 58 26.94 7.71 -12.62
C THR A 58 26.37 7.52 -11.22
N GLN A 59 26.11 6.27 -10.82
CA GLN A 59 25.62 5.93 -9.47
C GLN A 59 26.55 6.40 -8.34
N ARG A 60 27.89 6.36 -8.53
CA ARG A 60 28.85 6.83 -7.52
C ARG A 60 28.79 8.34 -7.29
N ASN A 61 28.48 9.10 -8.33
CA ASN A 61 28.34 10.56 -8.24
C ASN A 61 26.99 10.95 -7.62
N ILE A 62 25.91 10.25 -7.98
CA ILE A 62 24.57 10.46 -7.42
C ILE A 62 24.52 10.11 -5.94
N SER A 63 25.22 9.04 -5.53
CA SER A 63 25.27 8.59 -4.13
C SER A 63 26.03 9.58 -3.23
N LYS A 64 27.05 10.28 -3.76
CA LYS A 64 27.80 11.33 -3.03
C LYS A 64 27.02 12.64 -2.89
N LEU A 65 26.08 12.92 -3.80
CA LEU A 65 25.27 14.14 -3.78
C LEU A 65 24.05 14.05 -2.83
N ASN A 66 23.70 12.85 -2.34
CA ASN A 66 22.41 12.57 -1.70
C ASN A 66 22.51 12.10 -0.24
N ASP A 67 23.54 12.49 0.50
CA ASP A 67 23.65 12.18 1.94
C ASP A 67 22.51 12.78 2.80
N GLU A 68 21.54 13.51 2.21
CA GLU A 68 20.37 14.10 2.89
C GLU A 68 19.11 13.21 2.94
N LEU A 69 19.05 12.08 2.24
CA LEU A 69 17.88 11.16 2.31
C LEU A 69 17.98 10.19 3.51
N TYR A 70 18.02 10.71 4.74
CA TYR A 70 18.07 9.93 5.97
C TYR A 70 16.72 9.26 6.33
N GLU A 71 15.59 9.80 5.85
CA GLU A 71 14.24 9.39 6.28
C GLU A 71 13.65 8.14 5.61
N VAL A 72 14.32 7.56 4.61
CA VAL A 72 13.76 6.42 3.84
C VAL A 72 13.87 5.08 4.59
N HIS A 73 14.56 5.02 5.73
CA HIS A 73 14.76 3.76 6.46
C HIS A 73 13.51 3.29 7.25
N GLN A 74 12.65 4.19 7.72
CA GLN A 74 11.54 3.81 8.61
C GLN A 74 10.25 3.38 7.89
N ILE A 75 9.99 3.83 6.66
CA ILE A 75 8.74 3.54 5.95
C ILE A 75 8.77 2.13 5.33
N MET A 76 9.96 1.64 4.96
CA MET A 76 10.11 0.49 4.06
C MET A 76 9.96 -0.90 4.68
N THR A 77 10.15 -1.05 6.00
CA THR A 77 10.08 -2.38 6.66
C THR A 77 8.65 -2.92 6.74
N ARG A 78 7.63 -2.08 6.47
CA ARG A 78 6.21 -2.47 6.56
C ARG A 78 5.56 -2.93 5.24
N ASN A 79 6.20 -2.78 4.08
CA ASN A 79 5.47 -2.52 2.83
C ASN A 79 4.88 -3.69 1.99
N VAL A 80 5.05 -4.97 2.33
CA VAL A 80 4.42 -6.06 1.52
C VAL A 80 3.50 -6.96 2.33
N GLN A 81 3.88 -7.32 3.55
CA GLN A 81 3.02 -8.15 4.42
C GLN A 81 1.76 -7.40 4.86
N GLU A 82 1.83 -6.08 5.09
CA GLU A 82 0.65 -5.28 5.46
C GLU A 82 -0.33 -5.09 4.29
N VAL A 83 0.17 -5.02 3.06
CA VAL A 83 -0.65 -4.88 1.84
C VAL A 83 -1.28 -6.22 1.44
N LEU A 84 -0.59 -7.34 1.68
CA LEU A 84 -1.14 -8.69 1.52
C LEU A 84 -2.07 -9.12 2.68
N GLY A 85 -1.99 -8.45 3.83
CA GLY A 85 -2.72 -8.80 5.07
C GLY A 85 -4.19 -8.35 5.13
N VAL A 86 -4.72 -7.75 4.05
CA VAL A 86 -6.16 -7.42 3.98
C VAL A 86 -7.02 -8.69 3.94
N GLY A 87 -6.51 -9.81 3.41
CA GLY A 87 -7.19 -11.12 3.43
C GLY A 87 -7.31 -11.73 4.83
N GLU A 88 -6.23 -11.75 5.60
CA GLU A 88 -6.21 -12.41 6.92
C GLU A 88 -7.07 -11.69 7.97
N LYS A 89 -7.14 -10.36 7.93
CA LYS A 89 -8.03 -9.59 8.82
C LYS A 89 -9.51 -9.78 8.47
N LEU A 90 -9.85 -9.91 7.20
CA LEU A 90 -11.24 -10.16 6.76
C LEU A 90 -11.73 -11.54 7.19
N ASP A 91 -10.88 -12.58 7.09
CA ASP A 91 -11.22 -13.92 7.56
C ASP A 91 -11.39 -13.98 9.08
N GLN A 92 -10.52 -13.31 9.85
CA GLN A 92 -10.68 -13.20 11.31
C GLN A 92 -11.97 -12.47 11.70
N VAL A 93 -12.29 -11.35 11.03
CA VAL A 93 -13.53 -10.60 11.31
C VAL A 93 -14.76 -11.42 10.93
N SER A 94 -14.74 -12.13 9.80
CA SER A 94 -15.82 -13.06 9.40
C SER A 94 -16.03 -14.18 10.42
N GLN A 95 -14.95 -14.76 10.93
CA GLN A 95 -15.01 -15.79 11.96
C GLN A 95 -15.53 -15.23 13.30
N MET A 96 -15.12 -14.03 13.70
CA MET A 96 -15.67 -13.35 14.87
C MET A 96 -17.16 -13.03 14.71
N SER A 97 -17.59 -12.50 13.56
CA SER A 97 -19.00 -12.18 13.27
C SER A 97 -19.90 -13.43 13.26
N SER A 98 -19.44 -14.55 12.70
CA SER A 98 -20.18 -15.81 12.74
C SER A 98 -20.34 -16.35 14.17
N ARG A 99 -19.29 -16.27 14.99
CA ARG A 99 -19.36 -16.68 16.40
C ARG A 99 -20.31 -15.79 17.21
N LEU A 100 -20.20 -14.47 17.07
CA LEU A 100 -21.09 -13.50 17.73
C LEU A 100 -22.56 -13.73 17.35
N THR A 101 -22.85 -14.02 16.07
CA THR A 101 -24.22 -14.30 15.62
C THR A 101 -24.78 -15.58 16.25
N SER A 102 -23.96 -16.63 16.33
CA SER A 102 -24.32 -17.88 16.98
C SER A 102 -24.59 -17.69 18.48
N GLU A 103 -23.67 -17.03 19.19
CA GLU A 103 -23.81 -16.76 20.62
C GLU A 103 -25.02 -15.86 20.93
N SER A 104 -25.26 -14.85 20.10
CA SER A 104 -26.42 -13.96 20.24
C SER A 104 -27.74 -14.72 20.09
N ARG A 105 -27.81 -15.68 19.16
CA ARG A 105 -28.99 -16.52 18.96
C ARG A 105 -29.25 -17.41 20.17
N ILE A 106 -28.21 -18.06 20.69
CA ILE A 106 -28.30 -18.90 21.90
C ILE A 106 -28.77 -18.06 23.10
N TYR A 107 -28.24 -16.84 23.24
CA TYR A 107 -28.64 -15.95 24.34
C TYR A 107 -30.10 -15.50 24.21
N ALA A 108 -30.55 -15.15 23.00
CA ALA A 108 -31.94 -14.79 22.73
C ALA A 108 -32.91 -15.96 23.02
N ASP A 109 -32.54 -17.19 22.64
CA ASP A 109 -33.36 -18.37 22.91
C ASP A 109 -33.41 -18.69 24.42
N LYS A 110 -32.28 -18.59 25.13
CA LYS A 110 -32.24 -18.74 26.60
C LYS A 110 -33.09 -17.68 27.30
N ALA A 111 -32.99 -16.41 26.88
CA ALA A 111 -33.77 -15.33 27.46
C ALA A 111 -35.28 -15.53 27.23
N ARG A 112 -35.68 -16.06 26.06
CA ARG A 112 -37.07 -16.42 25.78
C ARG A 112 -37.57 -17.57 26.66
N ASP A 113 -36.75 -18.58 26.86
CA ASP A 113 -37.10 -19.73 27.70
C ASP A 113 -37.24 -19.32 29.17
N LEU A 114 -36.29 -18.53 29.69
CA LEU A 114 -36.38 -17.90 31.01
C LEU A 114 -37.65 -17.06 31.16
N ASN A 115 -37.97 -16.23 30.18
CA ASN A 115 -39.17 -15.39 30.25
C ASN A 115 -40.47 -16.22 30.23
N ARG A 116 -40.48 -17.36 29.53
CA ARG A 116 -41.60 -18.32 29.61
C ARG A 116 -41.68 -18.95 30.98
N GLN A 117 -40.57 -19.41 31.55
CA GLN A 117 -40.55 -20.01 32.88
C GLN A 117 -41.04 -19.02 33.96
N VAL A 118 -40.59 -17.77 33.89
CA VAL A 118 -41.04 -16.70 34.79
C VAL A 118 -42.54 -16.42 34.61
N SER A 119 -43.04 -16.38 33.37
CA SER A 119 -44.47 -16.18 33.08
C SER A 119 -45.38 -17.34 33.50
N PHE A 120 -44.83 -18.53 33.79
CA PHE A 120 -45.58 -19.69 34.33
C PHE A 120 -45.57 -19.73 35.86
N LEU A 121 -44.77 -18.87 36.51
CA LEU A 121 -44.63 -18.78 37.98
C LEU A 121 -45.44 -17.61 38.59
N ASP A 122 -46.08 -16.78 37.76
CA ASP A 122 -47.12 -15.79 38.10
C ASP A 122 -48.52 -16.34 37.76
#